data_AF-A0A6N3R6M2-F1
#
_entry.id   AF-A0A6N3R6M2-F1
#
_cell.length_a   1.000
_cell.length_b   1.000
_cell.length_c   1.000
_cell.angle_alpha   90.00
_cell.angle_beta   90.00
_cell.angle_gamma   90.00
#
_symmetry.space_group_name_H-M   'P 1'
#
loop_
_entity.id
_entity.type
_entity.pdbx_description
1 polymer ?
#
loop_
_entity_poly.entity_id
_entity_poly.type
_entity_poly.pdbx_seq_one_letter_code
_entity_poly.pdbx_strand_id
1 'polypeptide(L)'
;MKTLVVALGGNALLQRGEALTAENQYRNIASAVPALARLARSYRLAIVHGNGPQVGLLALQNLAWKEVEPYPLDVLVAESQGMRLYAGAELERTAADTACYDGADAH
;
A
#
# COMPACT_ATOMS: atom_id res chain seq x y z
N MET A 1 12.61 -21.23 8.43
CA MET A 1 11.66 -20.33 7.73
C MET A 1 12.34 -19.75 6.50
N LYS A 2 11.75 -19.87 5.30
CA LYS A 2 12.30 -19.31 4.05
C LYS A 2 11.76 -17.89 3.83
N THR A 3 12.51 -17.05 3.11
CA THR A 3 12.05 -15.71 2.71
C THR A 3 11.30 -15.80 1.39
N LEU A 4 10.15 -15.13 1.32
CA LEU A 4 9.34 -14.99 0.10
C LEU A 4 9.19 -13.51 -0.22
N VAL A 5 9.60 -13.12 -1.43
CA VAL A 5 9.38 -11.76 -1.95
C VAL A 5 8.06 -11.73 -2.69
N VAL A 6 7.17 -10.82 -2.31
CA VAL A 6 5.85 -10.65 -2.93
C VAL A 6 5.81 -9.27 -3.60
N ALA A 7 5.73 -9.26 -4.92
CA ALA A 7 5.60 -8.04 -5.71
C ALA A 7 4.12 -7.76 -6.01
N LEU A 8 3.56 -6.71 -5.39
CA LEU A 8 2.23 -6.20 -5.69
C LEU A 8 2.33 -5.24 -6.88
N GLY A 9 1.66 -5.55 -7.98
CA GLY A 9 1.62 -4.67 -9.15
C GLY A 9 0.92 -3.33 -8.82
N GLY A 10 1.18 -2.28 -9.59
CA GLY A 10 0.52 -0.97 -9.39
C GLY A 10 -1.02 -1.04 -9.44
N ASN A 11 -1.56 -2.00 -10.20
CA ASN A 11 -3.00 -2.29 -10.28
C ASN A 11 -3.57 -3.00 -9.04
N ALA A 12 -2.72 -3.52 -8.14
CA ALA A 12 -3.15 -4.10 -6.87
C ALA A 12 -3.47 -3.03 -5.83
N LEU A 13 -3.06 -1.78 -6.07
CA LEU A 13 -3.35 -0.63 -5.21
C LEU A 13 -4.45 0.26 -5.79
N LEU A 14 -4.62 0.28 -7.11
CA LEU A 14 -5.69 1.01 -7.77
C LEU A 14 -6.23 0.24 -8.97
N GLN A 15 -7.54 -0.02 -9.00
CA GLN A 15 -8.15 -0.66 -10.16
C GLN A 15 -8.27 0.34 -11.32
N ARG A 16 -8.30 -0.19 -12.54
CA ARG A 16 -8.44 0.64 -13.74
C ARG A 16 -9.74 1.43 -13.68
N GLY A 17 -9.64 2.76 -13.76
CA GLY A 17 -10.79 3.67 -13.75
C GLY A 17 -11.19 4.16 -12.36
N GLU A 18 -10.57 3.68 -11.29
CA GLU A 18 -10.78 4.26 -9.96
C GLU A 18 -10.05 5.60 -9.82
N ALA A 19 -10.68 6.53 -9.11
CA ALA A 19 -10.00 7.74 -8.66
C ALA A 19 -8.87 7.37 -7.67
N LEU A 20 -7.76 8.11 -7.71
CA LEU A 20 -6.62 7.90 -6.81
C LEU A 20 -6.90 8.50 -5.41
N THR A 21 -7.93 8.00 -4.73
CA THR A 21 -8.27 8.39 -3.35
C THR A 21 -7.58 7.47 -2.34
N ALA A 22 -7.42 7.93 -1.11
CA ALA A 22 -6.92 7.08 -0.02
C ALA A 22 -7.87 5.88 0.23
N GLU A 23 -9.17 6.12 0.21
CA GLU A 23 -10.22 5.09 0.38
C GLU A 23 -10.08 3.94 -0.63
N ASN A 24 -9.93 4.26 -1.92
CA ASN A 24 -9.79 3.25 -2.97
C ASN A 24 -8.51 2.44 -2.78
N GLN A 25 -7.42 3.11 -2.41
CA GLN A 25 -6.15 2.45 -2.12
C GLN A 25 -6.26 1.50 -0.92
N TYR A 26 -6.88 1.92 0.18
CA TYR A 26 -7.09 1.06 1.35
C TYR A 26 -7.93 -0.16 1.03
N ARG A 27 -9.04 0.02 0.31
CA ARG A 27 -9.91 -1.09 -0.11
C ARG A 27 -9.17 -2.10 -0.99
N ASN A 28 -8.38 -1.64 -1.96
CA ASN A 28 -7.64 -2.54 -2.84
C ASN A 28 -6.53 -3.29 -2.07
N ILE A 29 -5.82 -2.58 -1.19
CA ILE A 29 -4.83 -3.17 -0.28
C ILE A 29 -5.46 -4.23 0.61
N ALA A 30 -6.61 -3.93 1.22
CA ALA A 30 -7.33 -4.83 2.13
C ALA A 30 -7.67 -6.17 1.45
N SER A 31 -7.97 -6.15 0.15
CA SER A 31 -8.25 -7.38 -0.62
C SER A 31 -7.06 -8.36 -0.69
N ALA A 32 -5.82 -7.86 -0.60
CA ALA A 32 -4.61 -8.69 -0.64
C ALA A 32 -4.23 -9.26 0.74
N VAL A 33 -4.77 -8.70 1.83
CA VAL A 33 -4.38 -9.04 3.21
C VAL A 33 -4.61 -10.51 3.55
N PRO A 34 -5.76 -11.14 3.27
CA PRO A 34 -5.98 -12.54 3.65
C PRO A 34 -4.97 -13.48 2.98
N ALA A 35 -4.61 -13.21 1.73
CA ALA A 35 -3.61 -14.01 1.01
C ALA A 35 -2.21 -13.83 1.62
N LEU A 36 -1.81 -12.59 1.92
CA LEU A 36 -0.53 -12.28 2.55
C LEU A 36 -0.44 -12.88 3.96
N ALA A 37 -1.50 -12.79 4.77
CA ALA A 37 -1.56 -13.35 6.11
C ALA A 37 -1.36 -14.88 6.12
N ARG A 38 -1.97 -15.59 5.15
CA ARG A 38 -1.77 -17.04 4.99
C ARG A 38 -0.32 -17.39 4.67
N LEU A 39 0.34 -16.61 3.81
CA LEU A 39 1.75 -16.83 3.46
C LEU A 39 2.69 -16.50 4.62
N ALA A 40 2.38 -15.48 5.41
CA ALA A 40 3.17 -15.06 6.57
C ALA A 40 3.28 -16.16 7.65
N ARG A 41 2.33 -17.10 7.72
CA ARG A 41 2.39 -18.26 8.63
C ARG A 41 3.54 -19.23 8.32
N SER A 42 4.05 -19.24 7.09
CA SER A 42 5.06 -20.20 6.64
C SER A 42 6.35 -19.54 6.15
N TYR A 43 6.30 -18.25 5.81
CA TYR A 43 7.38 -17.51 5.19
C TYR A 43 7.64 -16.18 5.87
N ARG A 44 8.90 -15.73 5.84
CA ARG A 44 9.22 -14.32 6.07
C ARG A 44 8.90 -13.56 4.80
N LEU A 45 7.92 -12.66 4.86
CA LEU A 45 7.50 -11.90 3.67
C LEU A 45 8.32 -10.62 3.52
N ALA A 46 8.77 -10.35 2.30
CA ALA A 46 9.23 -9.04 1.87
C ALA A 46 8.26 -8.54 0.79
N ILE A 47 7.47 -7.52 1.11
CA ILE A 47 6.46 -6.98 0.18
C ILE A 47 7.06 -5.77 -0.54
N VAL A 48 6.95 -5.76 -1.86
CA VAL A 48 7.35 -4.64 -2.71
C VAL A 48 6.19 -4.25 -3.62
N HIS A 49 6.09 -2.98 -3.98
CA HIS A 49 5.08 -2.51 -4.93
C HIS A 49 5.57 -1.31 -5.73
N GLY A 50 4.92 -1.06 -6.87
CA GLY A 50 5.13 0.18 -7.63
C GLY A 50 4.37 1.36 -7.04
N ASN A 51 4.93 2.56 -7.15
CA ASN A 51 4.36 3.83 -6.65
C ASN A 51 3.97 4.80 -7.78
N GLY A 52 3.95 4.34 -9.03
CA GLY A 52 3.75 5.17 -10.22
C GLY A 52 2.50 6.06 -10.16
N PRO A 53 1.30 5.52 -9.84
CA PRO A 53 0.09 6.34 -9.72
C PRO A 53 0.21 7.44 -8.64
N GLN A 54 0.80 7.12 -7.49
CA GLN A 54 0.98 8.06 -6.37
C GLN A 54 1.93 9.19 -6.75
N VAL A 55 3.07 8.85 -7.36
CA VAL A 55 4.04 9.84 -7.85
C VAL A 55 3.41 10.70 -8.96
N GLY A 56 2.59 10.11 -9.83
CA GLY A 56 1.86 10.84 -10.86
C GLY A 56 0.88 11.87 -10.28
N LEU A 57 0.12 11.52 -9.24
CA LEU A 57 -0.77 12.46 -8.57
C LEU A 57 0.02 13.59 -7.87
N LEU A 58 1.08 13.26 -7.15
CA LEU A 58 1.95 14.25 -6.51
C LEU A 58 2.54 15.21 -7.55
N ALA A 59 2.97 14.71 -8.71
CA ALA A 59 3.47 15.54 -9.80
C ALA A 59 2.38 16.49 -10.35
N LEU A 60 1.15 16.00 -10.54
CA LEU A 60 0.03 16.85 -10.97
C LEU A 60 -0.31 17.94 -9.94
N GLN A 61 -0.31 17.60 -8.65
CA GLN A 61 -0.54 18.55 -7.55
C GLN A 61 0.57 19.59 -7.47
N ASN A 62 1.83 19.15 -7.55
CA ASN A 62 3.02 19.99 -7.56
C ASN A 62 3.03 20.96 -8.76
N LEU A 63 2.56 20.51 -9.93
CA LEU A 63 2.39 21.38 -11.11
C LEU A 63 1.19 22.33 -11.01
N ALA A 64 0.16 21.99 -10.24
CA ALA A 64 -1.01 22.83 -10.06
C ALA A 64 -0.75 24.01 -9.10
N TRP A 65 0.15 23.84 -8.13
CA TRP A 65 0.58 24.90 -7.23
C TRP A 65 1.57 25.85 -7.93
N LYS A 66 1.31 27.17 -7.89
CA LYS A 66 2.07 28.16 -8.68
C LYS A 66 2.90 29.15 -7.85
N GLU A 67 2.80 29.11 -6.52
CA GLU A 67 3.51 30.08 -5.67
C GLU A 67 5.01 29.78 -5.55
N VAL A 68 5.42 28.54 -5.81
CA VAL A 68 6.83 28.10 -5.77
C VAL A 68 7.14 27.19 -6.95
N GLU A 69 8.44 27.06 -7.26
CA GLU A 69 8.91 26.12 -8.27
C GLU A 69 8.54 24.68 -7.89
N PRO A 70 8.10 23.84 -8.85
CA PRO A 70 7.81 22.45 -8.60
C PRO A 70 9.04 21.70 -8.05
N TYR A 71 8.82 20.88 -7.01
CA TYR A 71 9.85 19.95 -6.57
C TYR A 71 10.23 18.95 -7.67
N PRO A 72 11.51 18.52 -7.73
CA PRO A 72 11.97 17.55 -8.70
C PRO A 72 11.37 16.16 -8.43
N LEU A 73 11.31 15.32 -9.47
CA LEU A 73 10.58 14.05 -9.46
C LEU A 73 11.11 13.05 -8.41
N ASP A 74 12.40 13.07 -8.13
CA ASP A 74 13.05 12.25 -7.10
C ASP A 74 12.57 12.58 -5.68
N VAL A 75 12.33 13.86 -5.39
CA VAL A 75 11.72 14.31 -4.13
C VAL A 75 10.28 13.79 -4.02
N LEU A 76 9.49 13.88 -5.09
CA LEU A 76 8.12 13.35 -5.11
C LEU A 76 8.07 11.81 -4.97
N VAL A 77 9.06 11.11 -5.53
CA VAL A 77 9.25 9.68 -5.31
C VAL A 77 9.50 9.40 -3.84
N ALA A 78 10.36 10.16 -3.17
CA ALA A 78 10.61 10.02 -1.74
C ALA A 78 9.36 10.31 -0.89
N GLU A 79 8.59 11.35 -1.22
CA GLU A 79 7.33 11.69 -0.54
C GLU A 79 6.30 10.55 -0.66
N SER A 80 6.17 9.95 -1.85
CA SER A 80 5.28 8.80 -2.08
C SER A 80 5.66 7.55 -1.27
N GLN A 81 6.89 7.46 -0.75
CA GLN A 81 7.31 6.38 0.14
C GLN A 81 6.72 6.59 1.54
N GLY A 82 6.75 7.84 2.04
CA GLY A 82 6.22 8.20 3.35
C GLY A 82 4.71 7.99 3.48
N MET A 83 3.94 8.31 2.43
CA MET A 83 2.48 8.08 2.39
C MET A 83 2.11 6.60 2.60
N ARG A 84 3.01 5.65 2.32
CA ARG A 84 2.75 4.20 2.49
C ARG A 84 2.93 3.71 3.91
N LEU A 85 3.78 4.36 4.71
CA LEU A 85 4.02 3.94 6.10
C LEU A 85 2.71 4.00 6.90
N TYR A 86 1.84 4.97 6.59
CA TYR A 86 0.51 5.05 7.19
C TYR A 86 -0.42 3.89 6.76
N ALA A 87 -0.44 3.53 5.47
CA ALA A 87 -1.22 2.38 4.99
C ALA A 87 -0.69 1.03 5.50
N GLY A 88 0.63 0.91 5.69
CA GLY A 88 1.28 -0.26 6.28
C GLY A 88 0.92 -0.46 7.75
N ALA A 89 0.84 0.63 8.53
CA ALA A 89 0.38 0.56 9.92
C ALA A 89 -1.10 0.13 10.03
N GLU A 90 -1.96 0.61 9.12
CA GLU A 90 -3.37 0.20 9.07
C GLU A 90 -3.53 -1.27 8.65
N LEU A 91 -2.67 -1.74 7.74
CA LEU A 91 -2.56 -3.14 7.36
C LEU A 91 -2.18 -4.05 8.53
N GLU A 92 -1.16 -3.66 9.31
CA GLU A 92 -0.77 -4.40 10.51
C GLU A 92 -1.89 -4.42 11.55
N ARG A 93 -2.60 -3.30 11.75
CA ARG A 93 -3.76 -3.23 12.65
C ARG A 93 -4.89 -4.16 12.19
N THR A 94 -5.23 -4.13 10.91
CA THR A 94 -6.30 -4.97 10.33
C THR A 94 -5.93 -6.46 10.35
N ALA A 95 -4.67 -6.79 10.07
CA ALA A 95 -4.18 -8.16 10.15
C ALA A 95 -4.16 -8.68 11.60
N ALA A 96 -3.82 -7.83 12.58
CA ALA A 96 -3.90 -8.16 14.00
C ALA A 96 -5.35 -8.42 14.45
N ASP A 97 -6.30 -7.59 14.01
CA ASP A 97 -7.72 -7.76 14.32
C ASP A 97 -8.29 -9.05 13.69
N THR A 98 -7.89 -9.37 12.46
CA THR A 98 -8.31 -10.62 11.78
C THR A 98 -7.70 -11.86 12.43
N ALA A 99 -6.45 -11.79 12.89
CA ALA A 99 -5.79 -12.87 13.63
C ALA A 99 -6.43 -13.11 15.01
N CYS A 100 -6.96 -12.06 15.65
CA CYS A 100 -7.76 -12.19 16.87
C CYS A 100 -9.13 -12.85 16.61
N TYR A 101 -9.73 -12.64 15.44
CA TYR A 101 -11.03 -13.21 15.08
C TYR A 101 -10.95 -14.73 14.79
N ASP A 102 -9.96 -15.17 14.01
CA ASP A 102 -9.71 -16.61 13.75
C ASP A 102 -9.33 -17.41 15.02
N GLY A 103 -8.94 -16.73 16.10
CA GLY A 103 -8.67 -17.34 17.41
C GLY A 103 -9.89 -17.50 18.33
N ALA A 104 -11.02 -16.85 18.02
CA ALA A 104 -12.24 -16.87 18.83
C ALA A 104 -13.26 -17.95 18.39
N ASP A 105 -13.17 -18.41 17.14
CA ASP A 105 -14.09 -19.40 16.55
C ASP A 105 -13.53 -20.85 16.56
N ALA A 106 -12.45 -21.09 17.31
CA ALA A 106 -11.87 -22.42 17.51
C ALA A 106 -12.35 -23.05 18.84
N HIS A 107 -13.67 -23.18 19.01
CA HIS A 107 -14.29 -23.95 20.10
C HIS A 107 -15.48 -24.78 19.62
#